data_AF-A0A3A0DBR4-F1
#
_entry.id   AF-A0A3A0DBR4-F1
#
_cell.length_a   1.000
_cell.length_b   1.000
_cell.length_c   1.000
_cell.angle_alpha   90.00
_cell.angle_beta   90.00
_cell.angle_gamma   90.00
#
_symmetry.space_group_name_H-M   'P 1'
#
loop_
_entity.id
_entity.type
_entity.pdbx_description
1 polymer ?
#
loop_
_entity_poly.entity_id
_entity_poly.type
_entity_poly.pdbx_seq_one_letter_code
_entity_poly.pdbx_strand_id
1 'polypeptide(L)'
;MSELRYSLAARRDLRDIVAYIAEDNPRAAIAFGERIERACLRLARFPRLGTVRSSLGIGMRVFSVGSYVVYYGPVRKFCNTGIDWK
;
A
#
# COMPACT_ATOMS: atom_id res chain seq x y z
N MET A 1 -6.17 13.18 -9.62
CA MET A 1 -6.08 11.76 -9.22
C MET A 1 -4.62 11.44 -9.00
N SER A 2 -4.27 10.79 -7.90
CA SER A 2 -2.88 10.44 -7.61
C SER A 2 -2.55 9.09 -8.26
N GLU A 3 -1.36 8.97 -8.84
CA GLU A 3 -0.87 7.71 -9.39
C GLU A 3 -0.65 6.70 -8.25
N LEU A 4 -1.23 5.50 -8.37
CA LEU A 4 -1.03 4.41 -7.41
C LEU A 4 0.29 3.70 -7.73
N ARG A 5 1.20 3.66 -6.76
CA ARG A 5 2.46 2.91 -6.88
C ARG A 5 2.64 2.02 -5.66
N TYR A 6 2.93 0.75 -5.89
CA TYR A 6 3.29 -0.20 -4.83
C TYR A 6 4.79 -0.19 -4.60
N SER A 7 5.22 -0.20 -3.33
CA SER A 7 6.62 -0.49 -2.99
C SER A 7 6.95 -1.94 -3.28
N LEU A 8 8.25 -2.26 -3.38
CA LEU A 8 8.68 -3.65 -3.56
C LEU A 8 8.23 -4.55 -2.40
N ALA A 9 8.27 -4.02 -1.16
CA ALA A 9 7.76 -4.71 0.02
C ALA A 9 6.25 -4.98 -0.11
N ALA A 10 5.44 -3.96 -0.42
CA ALA A 10 3.99 -4.13 -0.57
C ALA A 10 3.60 -5.14 -1.67
N ARG A 11 4.38 -5.22 -2.77
CA ARG A 11 4.16 -6.24 -3.81
C ARG A 11 4.51 -7.64 -3.34
N ARG A 12 5.49 -7.80 -2.44
CA ARG A 12 5.82 -9.08 -1.81
C ARG A 12 4.73 -9.47 -0.81
N ASP A 13 4.35 -8.56 0.07
CA ASP A 13 3.28 -8.79 1.06
C ASP A 13 1.99 -9.25 0.37
N LEU A 14 1.56 -8.58 -0.70
CA LEU A 14 0.36 -8.98 -1.44
C LEU A 14 0.49 -10.38 -2.04
N ARG A 15 1.66 -10.72 -2.60
CA ARG A 15 1.91 -12.06 -3.17
C ARG A 15 1.85 -13.12 -2.08
N ASP A 16 2.51 -12.87 -0.95
CA ASP A 16 2.64 -13.85 0.14
C ASP A 16 1.28 -14.08 0.80
N ILE A 17 0.47 -13.03 0.99
CA ILE A 17 -0.89 -13.15 1.50
C ILE A 17 -1.78 -13.95 0.54
N VAL A 18 -1.73 -13.65 -0.75
CA VAL A 18 -2.53 -14.37 -1.75
C VAL A 18 -2.09 -15.82 -1.84
N ALA A 19 -0.78 -16.10 -1.83
CA ALA A 19 -0.26 -17.46 -1.85
C ALA A 19 -0.71 -18.25 -0.62
N TYR A 20 -0.61 -17.66 0.57
CA TYR A 20 -1.06 -18.28 1.82
C TYR A 20 -2.56 -18.63 1.79
N ILE A 21 -3.42 -17.71 1.34
CA ILE A 21 -4.86 -17.99 1.23
C ILE A 21 -5.13 -19.05 0.16
N ALA A 22 -4.34 -19.07 -0.93
CA ALA A 22 -4.54 -20.00 -2.04
C ALA A 22 -4.23 -21.45 -1.66
N GLU A 23 -3.40 -21.69 -0.64
CA GLU A 23 -3.15 -23.05 -0.11
C GLU A 23 -4.43 -23.72 0.40
N ASP A 24 -5.37 -22.94 0.96
CA ASP A 24 -6.66 -23.44 1.47
C ASP A 24 -7.80 -23.19 0.46
N ASN A 25 -7.87 -21.98 -0.10
CA ASN A 25 -8.96 -21.59 -1.01
C ASN A 25 -8.49 -20.61 -2.10
N PRO A 26 -8.15 -21.11 -3.31
CA PRO A 26 -7.69 -20.29 -4.44
C PRO A 26 -8.70 -19.22 -4.89
N ARG A 27 -10.01 -19.51 -4.81
CA ARG A 27 -11.04 -18.53 -5.19
C ARG A 27 -11.10 -17.38 -4.19
N ALA A 28 -10.97 -17.69 -2.90
CA ALA A 28 -10.89 -16.67 -1.86
C ALA A 28 -9.63 -15.81 -2.00
N ALA A 29 -8.50 -16.41 -2.40
CA ALA A 29 -7.24 -15.70 -2.62
C ALA A 29 -7.36 -14.62 -3.72
N ILE A 30 -7.99 -14.96 -4.85
CA ILE A 30 -8.26 -14.02 -5.94
C ILE A 30 -9.17 -12.89 -5.46
N ALA A 31 -10.31 -13.22 -4.83
CA ALA A 31 -11.26 -12.24 -4.33
C ALA A 31 -10.64 -11.31 -3.28
N PHE A 32 -9.72 -11.82 -2.46
CA PHE A 32 -9.01 -11.04 -1.46
C PHE A 32 -7.96 -10.09 -2.08
N GLY A 33 -7.21 -10.56 -3.09
CA GLY A 33 -6.30 -9.71 -3.86
C GLY A 33 -7.03 -8.52 -4.52
N GLU A 34 -8.15 -8.80 -5.20
CA GLU A 34 -9.00 -7.77 -5.81
C GLU A 34 -9.57 -6.79 -4.77
N ARG A 35 -9.87 -7.26 -3.55
CA ARG A 35 -10.35 -6.41 -2.46
C ARG A 35 -9.28 -5.42 -2.00
N ILE A 36 -8.03 -5.88 -1.87
CA ILE A 36 -6.89 -4.99 -1.54
C ILE A 36 -6.67 -3.99 -2.66
N GLU A 37 -6.65 -4.42 -3.92
CA GLU A 37 -6.42 -3.53 -5.05
C GLU A 37 -7.49 -2.45 -5.16
N ARG A 38 -8.77 -2.81 -5.01
CA ARG A 38 -9.87 -1.82 -4.97
C ARG A 38 -9.74 -0.83 -3.82
N ALA A 39 -9.28 -1.29 -2.65
CA ALA A 39 -9.00 -0.38 -1.52
C ALA A 39 -7.87 0.59 -1.89
N CYS A 40 -6.76 0.11 -2.46
CA CYS A 40 -5.64 0.94 -2.90
C CYS A 40 -6.06 1.98 -3.95
N LEU A 41 -6.86 1.60 -4.94
CA LEU A 41 -7.42 2.52 -5.94
C LEU A 41 -8.29 3.61 -5.29
N ARG A 42 -9.13 3.22 -4.31
CA ARG A 42 -9.94 4.18 -3.55
C ARG A 42 -9.08 5.14 -2.73
N LEU A 43 -7.99 4.66 -2.12
CA LEU A 43 -7.05 5.49 -1.37
C LEU A 43 -6.25 6.42 -2.29
N ALA A 44 -5.90 5.99 -3.50
CA ALA A 44 -5.26 6.85 -4.50
C ALA A 44 -6.20 7.98 -4.98
N ARG A 45 -7.51 7.69 -5.07
CA ARG A 45 -8.53 8.72 -5.37
C ARG A 45 -8.82 9.63 -4.18
N PHE A 46 -8.80 9.09 -2.96
CA PHE A 46 -9.08 9.82 -1.72
C PHE A 46 -7.97 9.61 -0.68
N PRO A 47 -6.80 10.26 -0.82
CA PRO A 47 -5.65 10.00 0.05
C PRO A 47 -5.89 10.31 1.54
N ARG A 48 -6.90 11.12 1.87
CA ARG A 48 -7.23 11.49 3.25
C ARG A 48 -8.13 10.48 3.98
N LEU A 49 -8.55 9.40 3.31
CA LEU A 49 -9.56 8.46 3.82
C LEU A 49 -9.00 7.54 4.93
N GLY A 50 -7.70 7.27 4.91
CA GLY A 50 -7.00 6.54 5.98
C GLY A 50 -6.58 7.42 7.15
N THR A 51 -6.37 6.77 8.29
CA THR A 51 -6.01 7.40 9.56
C THR A 51 -4.53 7.80 9.55
N VAL A 52 -4.22 9.01 10.00
CA VAL A 52 -2.83 9.47 10.14
C VAL A 52 -2.15 8.68 11.24
N ARG A 53 -0.97 8.11 10.94
CA ARG A 53 -0.17 7.37 11.91
C ARG A 53 1.23 7.99 11.97
N SER A 54 1.34 9.10 12.70
CA SER A 54 2.56 9.92 12.78
C SER A 54 3.79 9.17 13.28
N SER A 55 3.63 8.11 14.09
CA SER A 55 4.77 7.31 14.55
C SER A 55 5.46 6.48 13.46
N LEU A 56 4.81 6.27 12.31
CA LEU A 56 5.39 5.54 11.18
C LEU A 56 6.16 6.47 10.23
N GLY A 57 6.07 7.78 10.44
CA GLY A 57 6.66 8.79 9.58
C GLY A 57 5.68 9.89 9.21
N ILE A 58 6.24 11.02 8.77
CA ILE A 58 5.46 12.19 8.35
C ILE A 58 4.65 11.86 7.10
N GLY A 59 3.33 12.09 7.16
CA GLY A 59 2.43 11.86 6.02
C GLY A 59 2.02 10.40 5.81
N MET A 60 2.44 9.48 6.67
CA MET A 60 2.02 8.09 6.63
C MET A 60 0.60 7.91 7.17
N ARG A 61 -0.17 7.09 6.48
CA ARG A 61 -1.56 6.76 6.78
C ARG A 61 -1.78 5.27 6.73
N VAL A 62 -2.80 4.83 7.45
CA VAL A 62 -3.20 3.42 7.54
C VAL A 62 -4.66 3.26 7.16
N PHE A 63 -4.99 2.15 6.52
CA PHE A 63 -6.36 1.80 6.18
C PHE A 63 -6.57 0.29 6.33
N SER A 64 -7.58 -0.12 7.11
CA SER A 64 -7.89 -1.52 7.37
C SER A 64 -8.73 -2.13 6.25
N VAL A 65 -8.32 -3.30 5.76
CA VAL A 65 -9.03 -4.11 4.74
C VAL A 65 -9.22 -5.53 5.28
N GLY A 66 -10.37 -5.78 5.91
CA GLY A 66 -10.57 -7.04 6.62
C GLY A 66 -9.58 -7.16 7.78
N SER A 67 -8.87 -8.29 7.85
CA SER A 67 -7.86 -8.57 8.89
C SER A 67 -6.47 -7.98 8.59
N TYR A 68 -6.30 -7.25 7.48
CA TYR A 68 -5.02 -6.70 7.04
C TYR A 68 -5.03 -5.17 7.06
N VAL A 69 -3.86 -4.57 7.18
CA VAL A 69 -3.68 -3.10 7.20
C VAL A 69 -2.84 -2.67 6.01
N VAL A 70 -3.34 -1.71 5.24
CA VAL A 70 -2.63 -1.07 4.15
C VAL A 70 -1.94 0.19 4.67
N TYR A 71 -0.62 0.21 4.62
CA TYR A 71 0.20 1.39 4.88
C TYR A 71 0.44 2.16 3.59
N TYR A 72 0.14 3.45 3.60
CA TYR A 72 0.32 4.29 2.41
C TYR A 72 0.69 5.73 2.77
N GLY A 73 1.29 6.43 1.82
CA GLY A 73 1.74 7.80 1.98
C GLY A 73 2.09 8.41 0.63
N PRO A 74 2.40 9.72 0.59
CA PRO A 74 2.86 10.36 -0.63
C PRO A 74 4.18 9.73 -1.08
N VAL A 75 4.32 9.47 -2.37
CA VAL A 75 5.61 9.04 -2.93
C VAL A 75 6.58 10.21 -2.76
N ARG A 76 7.57 10.04 -1.89
CA ARG A 76 8.65 11.01 -1.72
C ARG A 76 9.47 11.00 -3.00
N LYS A 77 9.26 11.97 -3.88
CA LYS A 77 10.23 12.24 -4.94
C LYS A 77 11.47 12.75 -4.24
N PHE A 78 12.56 11.98 -4.30
CA PHE A 78 13.86 12.54 -3.97
C PHE A 78 14.10 13.66 -4.99
N CYS A 79 14.02 14.91 -4.54
CA CYS A 79 14.65 15.98 -5.30
C CYS A 79 16.14 15.65 -5.29
N ASN A 80 16.67 15.27 -6.45
CA ASN A 80 18.11 15.20 -6.66
C ASN A 80 18.62 16.64 -6.71
N THR A 81 18.60 17.35 -5.59
CA THR A 81 19.48 18.51 -5.41
C THR A 81 20.86 17.90 -5.43
N GLY A 82 21.64 18.18 -6.48
CA GLY A 82 23.02 17.78 -6.59
C GLY A 82 23.75 18.18 -5.32
N ILE A 83 23.97 17.20 -4.44
CA ILE A 83 24.93 17.33 -3.37
C ILE A 83 26.24 16.93 -4.04
N ASP A 84 26.94 17.96 -4.49
CA ASP A 84 28.37 17.94 -4.79
C ASP A 84 29.06 17.40 -3.53
N TRP A 85 29.48 16.12 -3.56
CA TRP A 85 30.37 15.55 -2.57
C TRP A 85 31.77 16.06 -2.89
N LYS A 86 32.12 17.22 -2.33
CA LYS A 86 33.52 17.59 -2.09
C LYS A 86 34.05 16.91 -0.84
#